data_AF-N8UU25-F1
#
_entry.id   AF-N8UU25-F1
#
_cell.length_a   1.000
_cell.length_b   1.000
_cell.length_c   1.000
_cell.angle_alpha   90.00
_cell.angle_beta   90.00
_cell.angle_gamma   90.00
#
_symmetry.space_group_name_H-M   'P 1'
#
loop_
_entity.id
_entity.type
_entity.pdbx_description
1 polymer ?
#
loop_
_entity_poly.entity_id
_entity_poly.type
_entity_poly.pdbx_seq_one_letter_code
_entity_poly.pdbx_strand_id
1 'polypeptide(L)'
;MNLTWRNVRVIPTKQQKGFILTAAIRRTVTFPEIPLERLKSMLGAYNGHLKQIEQRLDVKITHRGDAFYLDGDMEAVERAEALLQRLYQESEISSQISADVIHLMIQGSQTDRELMDDSEQEHTGLDSVWLQTRKGRINPRGANQKRYVQRILQSDISFGIGPAGTGKTYLAVAAAVDMLERNEIQRILLVRPAVEAGEKLGFLPGDLTQKIDPYLRPLYDALYEMLGFEKVAKLIERQVIEVAPLAYMRGRTLNHSFVILDEAQNTTPEQMKMFLTRLGFGSRAVITGDVTQVDLPRGQQSGLAHALRVLENVHEIHITRFHSRDVVRHQLVQRIVEAYEGWDSEQQRLSAEARAERKAKQEALIAENNEKADAQH
;
A
#
# COMPACT_ATOMS: atom_id res chain seq x y z
N MET A 1 4.10 -13.71 29.01
CA MET A 1 5.18 -14.70 29.21
C MET A 1 6.43 -13.97 29.71
N ASN A 2 7.10 -14.53 30.71
CA ASN A 2 8.19 -13.88 31.46
C ASN A 2 9.41 -13.55 30.56
N LEU A 3 9.71 -12.27 30.39
CA LEU A 3 10.92 -11.77 29.74
C LEU A 3 12.10 -11.89 30.71
N THR A 4 13.02 -12.81 30.42
CA THR A 4 14.31 -12.88 31.12
C THR A 4 15.36 -12.09 30.35
N TRP A 5 15.63 -10.86 30.80
CA TRP A 5 16.71 -10.02 30.29
C TRP A 5 18.06 -10.57 30.77
N ARG A 6 18.72 -11.41 29.97
CA ARG A 6 20.11 -11.82 30.22
C ARG A 6 20.95 -11.73 28.94
N ASN A 7 22.02 -10.94 29.04
CA ASN A 7 23.24 -10.90 28.22
C ASN A 7 23.22 -10.05 26.94
N VAL A 8 23.43 -8.74 27.10
CA VAL A 8 24.12 -7.93 26.09
C VAL A 8 25.63 -8.12 26.31
N ARG A 9 26.34 -8.72 25.34
CA ARG A 9 27.81 -8.72 25.31
C ARG A 9 28.27 -7.79 24.20
N VAL A 10 29.03 -6.76 24.57
CA VAL A 10 29.72 -5.85 23.64
C VAL A 10 31.01 -6.54 23.19
N ILE A 11 31.23 -6.62 21.87
CA ILE A 11 32.46 -7.20 21.29
C ILE A 11 33.40 -6.04 20.91
N PRO A 12 34.62 -5.95 21.45
CA PRO A 12 35.56 -4.91 21.06
C PRO A 12 36.20 -5.23 19.69
N THR A 13 35.96 -4.40 18.69
CA THR A 13 36.64 -4.43 17.39
C THR A 13 37.90 -3.56 17.40
N LYS A 14 39.03 -4.11 16.92
CA LYS A 14 40.32 -3.40 16.85
C LYS A 14 40.26 -2.24 15.85
N GLN A 15 40.76 -1.09 16.30
CA GLN A 15 40.82 0.17 15.55
C GLN A 15 41.63 0.07 14.25
N GLN A 16 41.03 0.56 13.16
CA GLN A 16 41.74 1.34 12.14
C GLN A 16 40.84 2.49 11.65
N LYS A 17 41.45 3.68 11.66
CA LYS A 17 40.97 5.04 11.39
C LYS A 17 39.60 5.22 10.70
N GLY A 18 38.72 5.92 11.43
CA GLY A 18 37.81 6.93 10.88
C GLY A 18 36.48 6.43 10.33
N PHE A 19 35.63 5.81 11.14
CA PHE A 19 34.19 5.67 10.88
C PHE A 19 33.40 5.64 12.20
N ILE A 20 32.14 6.03 12.14
CA ILE A 20 31.16 6.10 13.23
C ILE A 20 31.19 4.78 14.03
N LEU A 21 31.36 4.87 15.35
CA LEU A 21 31.30 3.71 16.25
C LEU A 21 29.87 3.16 16.30
N THR A 22 29.53 2.22 15.43
CA THR A 22 28.35 1.37 15.65
C THR A 22 28.75 0.25 16.60
N ALA A 23 28.12 0.20 17.78
CA ALA A 23 28.39 -0.85 18.75
C ALA A 23 27.78 -2.16 18.23
N ALA A 24 28.63 -3.08 17.79
CA ALA A 24 28.21 -4.43 17.44
C ALA A 24 27.72 -5.17 18.69
N ILE A 25 26.44 -5.56 18.68
CA ILE A 25 25.82 -6.30 19.77
C ILE A 25 25.50 -7.73 19.34
N ARG A 26 25.54 -8.64 20.30
CA ARG A 26 24.93 -9.97 20.17
C ARG A 26 23.65 -10.01 20.99
N ARG A 27 22.54 -10.44 20.38
CA ARG A 27 21.26 -10.71 21.07
C ARG A 27 20.82 -12.16 20.82
N THR A 28 20.23 -12.78 21.84
CA THR A 28 19.70 -14.14 21.73
C THR A 28 18.19 -14.11 21.85
N VAL A 29 17.52 -14.71 20.86
CA VAL A 29 16.06 -14.84 20.80
C VAL A 29 15.73 -16.33 20.89
N THR A 30 14.90 -16.72 21.84
CA THR A 30 14.51 -18.12 22.06
C THR A 30 13.03 -18.31 21.86
N PHE A 31 12.63 -19.39 21.18
CA PHE A 31 11.24 -19.79 20.97
C PHE A 31 10.99 -21.16 21.62
N PRO A 32 10.79 -21.22 22.95
CA PRO A 32 10.68 -22.48 23.67
C PRO A 32 9.60 -23.39 23.08
N GLU A 33 9.90 -24.68 22.99
CA GLU A 33 8.94 -25.71 22.56
C GLU A 33 8.42 -25.57 21.13
N ILE A 34 9.12 -24.84 20.26
CA ILE A 34 8.72 -24.72 18.85
C ILE A 34 8.69 -26.11 18.18
N PRO A 35 7.53 -26.54 17.63
CA PRO A 35 7.43 -27.79 16.88
C PRO A 35 8.37 -27.81 15.66
N LEU A 36 8.95 -28.97 15.35
CA LEU A 36 9.91 -29.11 14.25
C LEU A 36 9.37 -28.61 12.91
N GLU A 37 8.08 -28.83 12.62
CA GLU A 37 7.45 -28.36 11.38
C GLU A 37 7.35 -26.84 11.31
N ARG A 38 7.07 -26.17 12.44
CA ARG A 38 7.08 -24.70 12.53
C ARG A 38 8.48 -24.14 12.39
N LEU A 39 9.46 -24.78 13.03
CA LEU A 39 10.87 -24.39 12.89
C LEU A 39 11.34 -24.50 11.43
N LYS A 40 11.01 -25.59 10.74
CA LYS A 40 11.30 -25.76 9.30
C LYS A 40 10.64 -24.67 8.46
N SER A 41 9.37 -24.36 8.74
CA SER A 41 8.63 -23.29 8.05
C SER A 41 9.29 -21.92 8.25
N MET A 42 9.72 -21.60 9.48
CA MET A 42 10.44 -20.36 9.77
C MET A 42 11.79 -20.26 9.06
N LEU A 43 12.58 -21.33 9.04
CA LEU A 43 13.91 -21.35 8.43
C LEU A 43 13.86 -21.31 6.89
N GLY A 44 12.83 -21.92 6.31
CA GLY A 44 12.71 -22.12 4.86
C GLY A 44 13.72 -23.16 4.34
N ALA A 45 13.60 -23.48 3.04
CA ALA A 45 14.49 -24.44 2.39
C ALA A 45 15.97 -24.00 2.53
N TYR A 46 16.82 -24.88 3.06
CA TYR A 46 18.26 -24.62 3.28
C TYR A 46 18.57 -23.33 4.07
N ASN A 47 17.72 -22.99 5.06
CA ASN A 47 17.79 -21.75 5.83
C ASN A 47 17.67 -20.49 4.96
N GLY A 48 16.97 -20.59 3.82
CA GLY A 48 16.84 -19.51 2.85
C GLY A 48 16.21 -18.25 3.44
N HIS A 49 15.28 -18.39 4.39
CA HIS A 49 14.67 -17.22 5.04
C HIS A 49 15.68 -16.46 5.89
N LEU A 50 16.49 -17.17 6.70
CA LEU A 50 17.53 -16.53 7.51
C LEU A 50 18.53 -15.77 6.63
N LYS A 51 18.99 -16.40 5.54
CA LYS A 51 19.91 -15.74 4.59
C LYS A 51 19.33 -14.47 3.98
N GLN A 52 18.03 -14.46 3.67
CA GLN A 52 17.37 -13.25 3.16
C GLN A 52 17.33 -12.14 4.21
N ILE A 53 17.06 -12.47 5.47
CA ILE A 53 17.07 -11.51 6.58
C ILE A 53 18.49 -10.96 6.79
N GLU A 54 19.49 -11.84 6.83
CA GLU A 54 20.91 -11.46 6.96
C GLU A 54 21.32 -10.45 5.88
N GLN A 55 21.03 -10.76 4.61
CA GLN A 55 21.38 -9.90 3.47
C GLN A 55 20.65 -8.55 3.48
N ARG A 56 19.38 -8.51 3.92
CA ARG A 56 18.55 -7.31 3.85
C ARG A 56 18.74 -6.37 5.02
N LEU A 57 19.05 -6.89 6.21
CA LEU A 57 19.19 -6.10 7.42
C LEU A 57 20.65 -5.87 7.83
N ASP A 58 21.61 -6.45 7.09
CA ASP A 58 23.04 -6.46 7.42
C ASP A 58 23.30 -7.00 8.84
N VAL A 59 22.73 -8.18 9.10
CA VAL A 59 22.91 -8.93 10.35
C VAL A 59 23.44 -10.32 10.05
N LYS A 60 24.06 -10.94 11.05
CA LYS A 60 24.42 -12.36 11.01
C LYS A 60 23.50 -13.13 11.97
N ILE A 61 22.87 -14.18 11.47
CA ILE A 61 21.92 -15.01 12.20
C ILE A 61 22.43 -16.45 12.23
N THR A 62 22.66 -16.96 13.43
CA THR A 62 22.92 -18.39 13.63
C THR A 62 21.85 -18.97 14.53
N HIS A 63 21.52 -20.26 14.39
CA HIS A 63 20.53 -20.90 15.24
C HIS A 63 21.03 -22.26 15.74
N ARG A 64 20.55 -22.66 16.91
CA ARG A 64 20.75 -23.99 17.49
C ARG A 64 19.47 -24.42 18.18
N GLY A 65 18.68 -25.27 17.50
CA GLY A 65 17.36 -25.67 17.99
C GLY A 65 16.40 -24.49 17.99
N ASP A 66 15.88 -24.16 19.17
CA ASP A 66 14.94 -23.08 19.44
C ASP A 66 15.62 -21.72 19.75
N ALA A 67 16.95 -21.69 19.83
CA ALA A 67 17.72 -20.49 20.12
C ALA A 67 18.35 -19.89 18.86
N PHE A 68 18.09 -18.60 18.61
CA PHE A 68 18.63 -17.79 17.53
C PHE A 68 19.59 -16.73 18.10
N TYR A 69 20.74 -16.58 17.48
CA TYR A 69 21.79 -15.63 17.86
C TYR A 69 21.95 -14.62 16.73
N LEU A 70 21.72 -13.35 17.06
CA LEU A 70 21.77 -12.20 16.18
C LEU A 70 23.02 -11.39 16.48
N ASP A 71 23.87 -11.18 15.48
CA ASP A 71 25.07 -10.36 15.57
C ASP A 71 24.97 -9.22 14.54
N GLY A 72 25.25 -7.99 14.96
CA GLY A 72 25.25 -6.83 14.08
C GLY A 72 25.13 -5.52 14.85
N ASP A 73 24.85 -4.44 14.14
CA ASP A 73 24.58 -3.15 14.76
C ASP A 73 23.26 -3.19 15.55
N MET A 74 23.17 -2.37 16.61
CA MET A 74 22.03 -2.37 17.54
C MET A 74 20.67 -2.29 16.84
N GLU A 75 20.54 -1.38 15.88
CA GLU A 75 19.30 -1.20 15.11
C GLU A 75 18.99 -2.40 14.22
N ALA A 76 20.00 -2.96 13.59
CA ALA A 76 19.88 -4.09 12.69
C ALA A 76 19.43 -5.34 13.46
N VAL A 77 20.03 -5.57 14.63
CA VAL A 77 19.70 -6.67 15.55
C VAL A 77 18.28 -6.55 16.11
N GLU A 78 17.84 -5.34 16.48
CA GLU A 78 16.45 -5.09 16.92
C GLU A 78 15.43 -5.39 15.82
N ARG A 79 15.71 -4.97 14.58
CA ARG A 79 14.85 -5.30 13.43
C ARG A 79 14.80 -6.80 13.17
N ALA A 80 15.95 -7.48 13.23
CA ALA A 80 16.03 -8.91 13.01
C ALA A 80 15.27 -9.69 14.10
N GLU A 81 15.35 -9.25 15.37
CA GLU A 81 14.57 -9.84 16.45
C GLU A 81 13.06 -9.68 16.25
N ALA A 82 12.60 -8.45 15.96
CA ALA A 82 11.18 -8.19 15.72
C ALA A 82 10.65 -9.02 14.53
N LEU A 83 11.47 -9.18 13.49
CA LEU A 83 11.13 -10.00 12.34
C LEU A 83 11.06 -11.49 12.67
N LEU A 84 12.01 -12.01 13.46
CA LEU A 84 11.96 -13.40 13.94
C LEU A 84 10.71 -13.67 14.78
N GLN A 85 10.30 -12.72 15.62
CA GLN A 85 9.05 -12.84 16.40
C GLN A 85 7.82 -12.86 15.50
N ARG A 86 7.76 -12.03 14.45
CA ARG A 86 6.67 -12.06 13.46
C ARG A 86 6.64 -13.37 12.69
N LEU A 87 7.80 -13.91 12.32
CA LEU A 87 7.88 -15.22 11.66
C LEU A 87 7.40 -16.35 12.56
N TYR A 88 7.72 -16.27 13.85
CA TYR A 88 7.22 -17.21 14.83
C TYR A 88 5.69 -17.17 14.90
N GLN A 89 5.08 -15.98 14.93
CA GLN A 89 3.62 -15.81 14.90
C GLN A 89 3.00 -16.29 13.58
N GLU A 90 3.59 -15.96 12.43
CA GLU A 90 3.06 -16.39 11.13
C GLU A 90 3.11 -17.92 10.97
N SER A 91 4.13 -18.57 11.55
CA SER A 91 4.23 -20.04 11.55
C SER A 91 3.10 -20.72 12.35
N GLU A 92 2.35 -19.99 13.17
CA GLU A 92 1.12 -20.50 13.82
C GLU A 92 -0.07 -20.53 12.88
N ILE A 93 -0.08 -19.62 11.91
CA ILE A 93 -1.22 -19.38 11.03
C ILE A 93 -1.03 -20.15 9.72
N SER A 94 0.19 -20.12 9.16
CA SER A 94 0.53 -20.77 7.90
C SER A 94 1.48 -21.94 8.10
N SER A 95 1.07 -23.11 7.59
CA SER A 95 1.91 -24.32 7.59
C SER A 95 3.19 -24.17 6.76
N GLN A 96 3.20 -23.26 5.77
CA GLN A 96 4.37 -22.96 4.94
C GLN A 96 4.49 -21.45 4.72
N ILE A 97 5.62 -20.90 5.15
CA ILE A 97 6.00 -19.52 4.85
C ILE A 97 6.78 -19.52 3.54
N SER A 98 6.32 -18.76 2.54
CA SER A 98 7.04 -18.62 1.27
C SER A 98 8.09 -17.52 1.34
N ALA A 99 9.07 -17.56 0.43
CA ALA A 99 10.07 -16.50 0.29
C ALA A 99 9.44 -15.11 0.04
N ASP A 100 8.30 -15.05 -0.65
CA ASP A 100 7.58 -13.80 -0.88
C ASP A 100 7.02 -13.20 0.42
N VAL A 101 6.53 -14.05 1.33
CA VAL A 101 6.05 -13.64 2.65
C VAL A 101 7.20 -13.08 3.48
N ILE A 102 8.38 -13.72 3.48
CA ILE A 102 9.58 -13.19 4.16
C ILE A 102 9.97 -11.82 3.63
N HIS A 103 10.09 -11.70 2.32
CA HIS A 103 10.49 -10.46 1.66
C HIS A 103 9.59 -9.29 2.07
N LEU A 104 8.30 -9.55 2.09
CA LEU A 104 7.28 -8.61 2.49
C LEU A 104 7.35 -8.24 3.98
N MET A 105 7.57 -9.21 4.87
CA MET A 105 7.74 -8.91 6.29
C MET A 105 8.98 -8.05 6.55
N ILE A 106 10.06 -8.28 5.79
CA ILE A 106 11.25 -7.43 5.81
C ILE A 106 10.90 -6.00 5.37
N GLN A 107 10.17 -5.83 4.25
CA GLN A 107 9.73 -4.51 3.80
C GLN A 107 8.86 -3.80 4.84
N GLY A 108 7.87 -4.49 5.42
CA GLY A 108 7.01 -3.94 6.46
C GLY A 108 7.79 -3.48 7.70
N SER A 109 8.86 -4.18 8.08
CA SER A 109 9.71 -3.80 9.22
C SER A 109 10.48 -2.48 9.02
N GLN A 110 10.76 -2.10 7.77
CA GLN A 110 11.38 -0.81 7.45
C GLN A 110 10.37 0.34 7.58
N THR A 111 9.15 0.14 7.08
CA THR A 111 8.06 1.11 7.15
C THR A 111 7.59 1.41 8.57
N ASP A 112 7.57 0.40 9.46
CA ASP A 112 7.06 0.54 10.82
C ASP A 112 7.86 1.52 11.69
N ARG A 113 9.17 1.73 11.41
CA ARG A 113 10.06 2.60 12.20
C ARG A 113 10.04 4.06 11.74
N GLU A 114 9.97 4.29 10.43
CA GLU A 114 9.90 5.66 9.87
C GLU A 114 8.57 6.36 10.22
N LEU A 115 7.52 5.59 10.51
CA LEU A 115 6.25 6.11 11.03
C LEU A 115 6.27 6.45 12.52
N MET A 116 7.31 6.05 13.27
CA MET A 116 7.50 6.48 14.67
C MET A 116 8.13 7.88 14.76
N ASP A 117 8.72 8.39 13.67
CA ASP A 117 9.33 9.72 13.59
C ASP A 117 8.31 10.79 13.13
N ASP A 118 7.13 10.37 12.67
CA ASP A 118 6.00 11.24 12.31
C ASP A 118 5.13 11.45 13.57
N SER A 119 5.55 12.39 14.42
CA SER A 119 5.00 12.65 15.77
C SER A 119 3.51 13.03 15.84
N GLU A 120 2.80 13.08 14.72
CA GLU A 120 1.37 13.45 14.63
C GLU A 120 0.42 12.26 14.45
N GLN A 121 0.92 11.02 14.34
CA GLN A 121 0.07 9.90 13.94
C GLN A 121 -0.15 8.91 15.08
N GLU A 122 -1.26 9.12 15.81
CA GLU A 122 -1.73 8.27 16.91
C GLU A 122 -1.58 6.76 16.60
N HIS A 123 -0.67 6.11 17.32
CA HIS A 123 -0.61 4.66 17.42
C HIS A 123 -1.87 4.17 18.14
N THR A 124 -2.79 3.54 17.40
CA THR A 124 -4.08 3.01 17.89
C THR A 124 -3.95 1.77 18.80
N GLY A 125 -2.74 1.38 19.23
CA GLY A 125 -2.52 0.32 20.22
C GLY A 125 -3.00 -1.09 19.83
N LEU A 126 -3.26 -1.36 18.55
CA LEU A 126 -3.76 -2.65 18.07
C LEU A 126 -2.66 -3.38 17.26
N ASP A 127 -1.91 -4.25 17.94
CA ASP A 127 -0.79 -5.01 17.38
C ASP A 127 -1.19 -6.04 16.31
N SER A 128 -2.48 -6.40 16.22
CA SER A 128 -2.99 -7.36 15.23
C SER A 128 -4.40 -7.00 14.75
N VAL A 129 -4.51 -6.45 13.54
CA VAL A 129 -5.78 -6.36 12.81
C VAL A 129 -5.73 -7.33 11.64
N TRP A 130 -6.79 -8.10 11.48
CA TRP A 130 -6.97 -9.08 10.41
C TRP A 130 -8.43 -9.08 9.98
N LEU A 131 -8.67 -9.43 8.71
CA LEU A 131 -9.99 -9.46 8.10
C LEU A 131 -10.36 -10.91 7.79
N GLN A 132 -11.54 -11.35 8.20
CA GLN A 132 -12.03 -12.70 7.92
C GLN A 132 -12.77 -12.69 6.58
N THR A 133 -12.42 -13.61 5.70
CA THR A 133 -13.20 -13.90 4.50
C THR A 133 -13.55 -15.38 4.45
N ARG A 134 -14.44 -15.75 3.51
CA ARG A 134 -14.80 -17.16 3.31
C ARG A 134 -13.59 -18.00 2.89
N LYS A 135 -12.66 -17.43 2.11
CA LYS A 135 -11.47 -18.16 1.62
C LYS A 135 -10.26 -18.10 2.56
N GLY A 136 -10.33 -17.35 3.65
CA GLY A 136 -9.25 -17.29 4.64
C GLY A 136 -9.10 -15.92 5.30
N ARG A 137 -8.05 -15.79 6.08
CA ARG A 137 -7.68 -14.53 6.75
C ARG A 137 -6.85 -13.66 5.83
N ILE A 138 -7.21 -12.38 5.76
CA ILE A 138 -6.42 -11.35 5.08
C ILE A 138 -5.74 -10.49 6.13
N ASN A 139 -4.41 -10.57 6.17
CA ASN A 139 -3.59 -9.81 7.09
C ASN A 139 -2.97 -8.59 6.36
N PRO A 140 -3.18 -7.35 6.82
CA PRO A 140 -2.43 -6.19 6.36
C PRO A 140 -0.94 -6.35 6.70
N ARG A 141 -0.07 -6.04 5.72
CA ARG A 141 1.33 -6.49 5.69
C ARG A 141 2.33 -5.44 6.19
N GLY A 142 1.93 -4.17 6.31
CA GLY A 142 2.74 -3.08 6.89
C GLY A 142 1.93 -2.15 7.81
N ALA A 143 2.58 -1.31 8.61
CA ALA A 143 1.90 -0.39 9.53
C ALA A 143 0.85 0.51 8.87
N ASN A 144 1.13 1.09 7.69
CA ASN A 144 0.16 1.92 6.99
C ASN A 144 -1.08 1.13 6.54
N GLN A 145 -0.89 -0.10 6.08
CA GLN A 145 -2.03 -0.99 5.76
C GLN A 145 -2.82 -1.38 7.02
N LYS A 146 -2.15 -1.69 8.13
CA LYS A 146 -2.80 -2.01 9.41
C LYS A 146 -3.65 -0.83 9.88
N ARG A 147 -3.07 0.37 9.85
CA ARG A 147 -3.72 1.63 10.22
C ARG A 147 -4.89 1.95 9.31
N TYR A 148 -4.72 1.79 8.01
CA TYR A 148 -5.79 1.99 7.04
C TYR A 148 -6.99 1.09 7.33
N VAL A 149 -6.77 -0.20 7.57
CA VAL A 149 -7.84 -1.15 7.92
C VAL A 149 -8.50 -0.77 9.24
N GLN A 150 -7.74 -0.36 10.25
CA GLN A 150 -8.30 0.11 11.52
C GLN A 150 -9.21 1.32 11.34
N ARG A 151 -8.76 2.33 10.59
CA ARG A 151 -9.55 3.54 10.32
C ARG A 151 -10.82 3.21 9.53
N ILE A 152 -10.75 2.30 8.54
CA ILE A 152 -11.95 1.81 7.84
C ILE A 152 -12.99 1.22 8.80
N LEU A 153 -12.55 0.40 9.76
CA LEU A 153 -13.45 -0.28 10.69
C LEU A 153 -14.06 0.67 11.73
N GLN A 154 -13.34 1.74 12.09
CA GLN A 154 -13.71 2.67 13.16
C GLN A 154 -14.48 3.90 12.68
N SER A 155 -14.51 4.17 11.38
CA SER A 155 -14.95 5.47 10.86
C SER A 155 -16.03 5.33 9.79
N ASP A 156 -16.92 6.33 9.73
CA ASP A 156 -17.98 6.36 8.71
C ASP A 156 -17.43 6.72 7.34
N ILE A 157 -16.38 7.55 7.26
CA ILE A 157 -15.71 7.91 6.01
C ILE A 157 -14.19 7.76 6.18
N SER A 158 -13.57 7.00 5.28
CA SER A 158 -12.12 6.83 5.23
C SER A 158 -11.57 7.04 3.81
N PHE A 159 -10.43 7.73 3.71
CA PHE A 159 -9.69 7.93 2.48
C PHE A 159 -8.41 7.09 2.48
N GLY A 160 -8.21 6.32 1.42
CA GLY A 160 -6.94 5.62 1.13
C GLY A 160 -6.29 6.24 -0.09
N ILE A 161 -5.25 7.06 0.11
CA ILE A 161 -4.60 7.84 -0.95
C ILE A 161 -3.19 7.33 -1.18
N GLY A 162 -2.82 7.01 -2.40
CA GLY A 162 -1.44 6.72 -2.75
C GLY A 162 -1.27 5.76 -3.92
N PRO A 163 -0.05 5.30 -4.20
CA PRO A 163 0.29 4.64 -5.45
C PRO A 163 -0.43 3.31 -5.69
N ALA A 164 -0.44 2.88 -6.95
CA ALA A 164 -0.96 1.57 -7.33
C ALA A 164 -0.12 0.43 -6.73
N GLY A 165 -0.78 -0.62 -6.24
CA GLY A 165 -0.13 -1.77 -5.60
C GLY A 165 0.12 -1.64 -4.10
N THR A 166 -0.35 -0.56 -3.46
CA THR A 166 -0.32 -0.37 -1.99
C THR A 166 -1.41 -1.16 -1.25
N GLY A 167 -2.35 -1.78 -1.98
CA GLY A 167 -3.44 -2.57 -1.43
C GLY A 167 -4.65 -1.77 -0.97
N LYS A 168 -4.70 -0.44 -1.18
CA LYS A 168 -5.80 0.44 -0.74
C LYS A 168 -7.21 -0.03 -1.13
N THR A 169 -7.43 -0.41 -2.38
CA THR A 169 -8.73 -0.88 -2.88
C THR A 169 -9.01 -2.31 -2.41
N TYR A 170 -8.01 -3.19 -2.50
CA TYR A 170 -8.14 -4.59 -2.06
C TYR A 170 -8.49 -4.70 -0.57
N LEU A 171 -7.81 -3.96 0.30
CA LEU A 171 -8.09 -3.95 1.74
C LEU A 171 -9.45 -3.33 2.07
N ALA A 172 -9.90 -2.34 1.31
CA ALA A 172 -11.24 -1.78 1.46
C ALA A 172 -12.33 -2.82 1.12
N VAL A 173 -12.16 -3.56 0.01
CA VAL A 173 -13.07 -4.64 -0.37
C VAL A 173 -13.03 -5.76 0.67
N ALA A 174 -11.85 -6.12 1.18
CA ALA A 174 -11.70 -7.12 2.24
C ALA A 174 -12.44 -6.70 3.53
N ALA A 175 -12.36 -5.43 3.92
CA ALA A 175 -13.07 -4.91 5.08
C ALA A 175 -14.60 -4.95 4.87
N ALA A 176 -15.07 -4.55 3.68
CA ALA A 176 -16.48 -4.65 3.32
C ALA A 176 -17.00 -6.10 3.41
N VAL A 177 -16.23 -7.05 2.90
CA VAL A 177 -16.57 -8.48 2.94
C VAL A 177 -16.59 -9.01 4.37
N ASP A 178 -15.59 -8.71 5.20
CA ASP A 178 -15.54 -9.13 6.60
C ASP A 178 -16.76 -8.61 7.38
N MET A 179 -17.11 -7.33 7.22
CA MET A 179 -18.28 -6.72 7.84
C MET A 179 -19.60 -7.32 7.34
N LEU A 180 -19.68 -7.67 6.05
CA LEU A 180 -20.86 -8.34 5.48
C LEU A 180 -21.04 -9.75 6.08
N GLU A 181 -19.96 -10.53 6.19
CA GLU A 181 -20.01 -11.87 6.80
C GLU A 181 -20.37 -11.82 8.29
N ARG A 182 -20.00 -10.74 8.99
CA ARG A 182 -20.38 -10.47 10.38
C ARG A 182 -21.80 -9.92 10.55
N ASN A 183 -22.52 -9.67 9.45
CA ASN A 183 -23.84 -9.03 9.43
C ASN A 183 -23.86 -7.62 10.04
N GLU A 184 -22.72 -6.92 10.06
CA GLU A 184 -22.64 -5.52 10.53
C GLU A 184 -23.18 -4.54 9.48
N ILE A 185 -23.16 -4.96 8.21
CA ILE A 185 -23.73 -4.24 7.07
C ILE A 185 -24.65 -5.18 6.30
N GLN A 186 -25.57 -4.62 5.51
CA GLN A 186 -26.50 -5.40 4.71
C GLN A 186 -26.11 -5.46 3.23
N ARG A 187 -25.32 -4.50 2.75
CA ARG A 187 -24.97 -4.38 1.32
C ARG A 187 -23.57 -3.82 1.11
N ILE A 188 -22.93 -4.23 0.02
CA ILE A 188 -21.67 -3.66 -0.48
C ILE A 188 -21.97 -2.97 -1.82
N LEU A 189 -21.54 -1.72 -1.96
CA LEU A 189 -21.62 -0.97 -3.22
C LEU A 189 -20.21 -0.60 -3.67
N LEU A 190 -19.79 -1.10 -4.82
CA LEU A 190 -18.51 -0.80 -5.43
C LEU A 190 -18.74 0.17 -6.60
N VAL A 191 -18.14 1.34 -6.49
CA VAL A 191 -18.40 2.49 -7.36
C VAL A 191 -17.10 2.95 -8.00
N ARG A 192 -17.10 3.17 -9.31
CA ARG A 192 -15.96 3.73 -10.04
C ARG A 192 -16.45 4.85 -10.99
N PRO A 193 -15.76 5.99 -11.10
CA PRO A 193 -16.09 6.99 -12.12
C PRO A 193 -15.82 6.40 -13.51
N ALA A 194 -16.67 6.74 -14.47
CA ALA A 194 -16.41 6.42 -15.88
C ALA A 194 -15.44 7.45 -16.44
N VAL A 195 -14.28 7.00 -16.93
CA VAL A 195 -13.21 7.87 -17.41
C VAL A 195 -12.63 7.23 -18.66
N GLU A 196 -12.48 8.03 -19.72
CA GLU A 196 -11.88 7.60 -20.97
C GLU A 196 -10.36 7.59 -20.85
N ALA A 197 -9.82 6.67 -20.03
CA ALA A 197 -8.37 6.51 -19.90
C ALA A 197 -7.82 5.81 -21.16
N GLY A 198 -7.25 6.58 -22.09
CA GLY A 198 -6.46 6.09 -23.22
C GLY A 198 -7.25 5.61 -24.45
N GLU A 199 -8.45 5.06 -24.27
CA GLU A 199 -9.36 4.66 -25.36
C GLU A 199 -10.71 5.36 -25.19
N LYS A 200 -11.25 5.98 -26.26
CA LYS A 200 -12.58 6.59 -26.17
C LYS A 200 -13.59 5.47 -25.90
N LEU A 201 -14.41 5.62 -24.86
CA LEU A 201 -15.47 4.67 -24.50
C LEU A 201 -16.41 4.38 -25.69
N GLY A 202 -16.48 5.31 -26.65
CA GLY A 202 -17.16 5.15 -27.92
C GLY A 202 -16.70 3.98 -28.83
N PHE A 203 -15.47 3.46 -28.69
CA PHE A 203 -14.91 2.44 -29.59
C PHE A 203 -15.09 0.98 -29.14
N LEU A 204 -15.43 0.72 -27.88
CA LEU A 204 -15.74 -0.64 -27.43
C LEU A 204 -17.10 -1.08 -28.02
N PRO A 205 -17.18 -2.17 -28.79
CA PRO A 205 -18.46 -2.67 -29.30
C PRO A 205 -19.30 -3.24 -28.14
N GLY A 206 -20.62 -3.02 -28.17
CA GLY A 206 -21.54 -3.52 -27.14
C GLY A 206 -22.44 -2.46 -26.52
N ASP A 207 -23.30 -2.90 -25.59
CA ASP A 207 -24.14 -2.01 -24.79
C ASP A 207 -23.31 -1.20 -23.77
N LEU A 208 -23.92 -0.18 -23.15
CA LEU A 208 -23.22 0.69 -22.20
C LEU A 208 -22.60 -0.09 -21.03
N THR A 209 -23.24 -1.20 -20.62
CA THR A 209 -22.77 -2.06 -19.54
C THR A 209 -21.50 -2.82 -19.96
N GLN A 210 -21.49 -3.41 -21.16
CA GLN A 210 -20.36 -4.13 -21.73
C GLN A 210 -19.14 -3.23 -21.94
N LYS A 211 -19.34 -1.93 -22.17
CA LYS A 211 -18.25 -0.95 -22.28
C LYS A 211 -17.64 -0.56 -20.94
N ILE A 212 -18.41 -0.62 -19.85
CA ILE A 212 -17.97 -0.24 -18.51
C ILE A 212 -17.37 -1.44 -17.74
N ASP A 213 -17.81 -2.66 -18.07
CA ASP A 213 -17.39 -3.90 -17.41
C ASP A 213 -15.85 -4.10 -17.30
N PRO A 214 -15.02 -3.78 -18.32
CA PRO A 214 -13.57 -3.90 -18.21
C PRO A 214 -12.96 -3.06 -17.08
N TYR A 215 -13.52 -1.86 -16.82
CA TYR A 215 -13.04 -0.98 -15.75
C TYR A 215 -13.47 -1.44 -14.36
N LEU A 216 -14.53 -2.25 -14.27
CA LEU A 216 -15.05 -2.80 -13.03
C LEU A 216 -14.44 -4.16 -12.70
N ARG A 217 -13.81 -4.83 -13.67
CA ARG A 217 -13.21 -6.17 -13.51
C ARG A 217 -12.27 -6.33 -12.31
N PRO A 218 -11.35 -5.39 -12.00
CA PRO A 218 -10.49 -5.52 -10.82
C PRO A 218 -11.27 -5.63 -9.50
N LEU A 219 -12.44 -5.01 -9.41
CA LEU A 219 -13.31 -5.08 -8.24
C LEU A 219 -14.01 -6.45 -8.14
N TYR A 220 -14.43 -7.02 -9.28
CA TYR A 220 -14.96 -8.38 -9.34
C TYR A 220 -13.91 -9.42 -8.94
N ASP A 221 -12.68 -9.29 -9.45
CA ASP A 221 -11.59 -10.22 -9.16
C ASP A 221 -11.29 -10.27 -7.65
N ALA A 222 -11.24 -9.11 -6.98
CA ALA A 222 -11.08 -9.04 -5.52
C ALA A 222 -12.21 -9.77 -4.78
N LEU A 223 -13.47 -9.57 -5.18
CA LEU A 223 -14.60 -10.29 -4.58
C LEU A 223 -14.51 -11.81 -4.80
N TYR A 224 -14.15 -12.25 -6.01
CA TYR A 224 -14.03 -13.67 -6.34
C TYR A 224 -12.90 -14.34 -5.55
N GLU A 225 -11.82 -13.62 -5.29
CA GLU A 225 -10.74 -14.09 -4.43
C GLU A 225 -11.24 -14.36 -3.00
N MET A 226 -12.04 -13.43 -2.43
CA MET A 226 -12.47 -13.46 -1.03
C MET A 226 -13.67 -14.37 -0.75
N LEU A 227 -14.64 -14.42 -1.67
CA LEU A 227 -15.93 -15.11 -1.49
C LEU A 227 -16.12 -16.31 -2.41
N GLY A 228 -15.43 -16.35 -3.55
CA GLY A 228 -15.62 -17.35 -4.60
C GLY A 228 -16.74 -16.98 -5.59
N PHE A 229 -16.60 -17.47 -6.83
CA PHE A 229 -17.46 -17.11 -7.96
C PHE A 229 -18.95 -17.34 -7.70
N GLU A 230 -19.32 -18.53 -7.24
CA GLU A 230 -20.73 -18.90 -7.03
C GLU A 230 -21.42 -17.99 -6.00
N LYS A 231 -20.74 -17.68 -4.90
CA LYS A 231 -21.28 -16.84 -3.83
C LYS A 231 -21.41 -15.39 -4.31
N VAL A 232 -20.40 -14.86 -4.99
CA VAL A 232 -20.44 -13.51 -5.54
C VAL A 232 -21.59 -13.36 -6.53
N ALA A 233 -21.76 -14.30 -7.47
CA ALA A 233 -22.86 -14.29 -8.43
C ALA A 233 -24.23 -14.23 -7.72
N LYS A 234 -24.43 -15.07 -6.69
CA LYS A 234 -25.66 -15.09 -5.90
C LYS A 234 -25.90 -13.79 -5.12
N LEU A 235 -24.85 -13.17 -4.59
CA LEU A 235 -24.95 -11.91 -3.86
C LEU A 235 -25.24 -10.73 -4.79
N ILE A 236 -24.71 -10.76 -6.01
CA ILE A 236 -25.02 -9.77 -7.06
C ILE A 236 -26.47 -9.91 -7.52
N GLU A 237 -26.93 -11.13 -7.81
CA GLU A 237 -28.31 -11.42 -8.21
C GLU A 237 -29.32 -10.92 -7.16
N ARG A 238 -28.98 -11.06 -5.87
CA ARG A 238 -29.78 -10.57 -4.74
C ARG A 238 -29.60 -9.09 -4.43
N GLN A 239 -28.79 -8.38 -5.20
CA GLN A 239 -28.44 -6.96 -4.97
C GLN A 239 -27.83 -6.68 -3.58
N VAL A 240 -27.22 -7.70 -2.97
CA VAL A 240 -26.42 -7.54 -1.74
C VAL A 240 -25.08 -6.92 -2.08
N ILE A 241 -24.48 -7.34 -3.21
CA ILE A 241 -23.30 -6.70 -3.79
C ILE A 241 -23.75 -5.99 -5.07
N GLU A 242 -23.47 -4.70 -5.19
CA GLU A 242 -23.73 -3.91 -6.39
C GLU A 242 -22.41 -3.33 -6.88
N VAL A 243 -22.10 -3.51 -8.17
CA VAL A 243 -20.94 -2.89 -8.83
C VAL A 243 -21.48 -1.97 -9.91
N ALA A 244 -21.28 -0.65 -9.77
CA ALA A 244 -21.96 0.34 -10.58
C ALA A 244 -21.09 1.56 -10.88
N PRO A 245 -21.32 2.26 -12.00
CA PRO A 245 -20.65 3.52 -12.27
C PRO A 245 -21.15 4.64 -11.34
N LEU A 246 -20.30 5.63 -11.07
CA LEU A 246 -20.59 6.74 -10.15
C LEU A 246 -21.91 7.50 -10.46
N ALA A 247 -22.29 7.58 -11.74
CA ALA A 247 -23.53 8.24 -12.16
C ALA A 247 -24.80 7.65 -11.49
N TYR A 248 -24.78 6.36 -11.14
CA TYR A 248 -25.92 5.66 -10.54
C TYR A 248 -26.14 6.05 -9.07
N MET A 249 -25.19 6.76 -8.46
CA MET A 249 -25.33 7.23 -7.07
C MET A 249 -26.24 8.46 -6.95
N ARG A 250 -26.52 9.15 -8.06
CA ARG A 250 -27.34 10.37 -8.06
C ARG A 250 -28.75 10.08 -7.55
N GLY A 251 -29.19 10.86 -6.56
CA GLY A 251 -30.54 10.77 -6.00
C GLY A 251 -30.77 9.56 -5.07
N ARG A 252 -29.75 8.74 -4.80
CA ARG A 252 -29.85 7.65 -3.83
C ARG A 252 -29.62 8.17 -2.40
N THR A 253 -30.04 7.38 -1.42
CA THR A 253 -29.55 7.47 -0.04
C THR A 253 -29.09 6.07 0.33
N LEU A 254 -27.84 5.94 0.75
CA LEU A 254 -27.19 4.65 0.96
C LEU A 254 -27.23 4.34 2.46
N ASN A 255 -28.25 3.61 2.92
CA ASN A 255 -28.40 3.14 4.30
C ASN A 255 -27.93 1.68 4.45
N HIS A 256 -27.36 1.36 5.61
CA HIS A 256 -26.86 0.03 5.98
C HIS A 256 -25.91 -0.59 4.93
N SER A 257 -25.12 0.27 4.29
CA SER A 257 -24.29 -0.07 3.13
C SER A 257 -22.82 0.25 3.40
N PHE A 258 -21.93 -0.62 2.92
CA PHE A 258 -20.52 -0.30 2.80
C PHE A 258 -20.23 0.09 1.36
N VAL A 259 -19.81 1.33 1.14
CA VAL A 259 -19.66 1.93 -0.19
C VAL A 259 -18.20 2.20 -0.46
N ILE A 260 -17.67 1.71 -1.58
CA ILE A 260 -16.28 1.95 -1.99
C ILE A 260 -16.31 2.78 -3.26
N LEU A 261 -15.70 3.97 -3.24
CA LEU A 261 -15.43 4.77 -4.43
C LEU A 261 -13.98 4.58 -4.84
N ASP A 262 -13.75 3.79 -5.87
CA ASP A 262 -12.43 3.50 -6.42
C ASP A 262 -12.06 4.45 -7.56
N GLU A 263 -10.76 4.64 -7.79
CA GLU A 263 -10.19 5.64 -8.70
C GLU A 263 -10.76 7.05 -8.51
N ALA A 264 -10.94 7.46 -7.26
CA ALA A 264 -11.58 8.71 -6.90
C ALA A 264 -10.87 9.94 -7.47
N GLN A 265 -9.59 9.84 -7.82
CA GLN A 265 -8.85 10.93 -8.46
C GLN A 265 -9.48 11.39 -9.78
N ASN A 266 -10.25 10.51 -10.42
CA ASN A 266 -10.94 10.77 -11.67
C ASN A 266 -12.40 11.24 -11.47
N THR A 267 -12.73 11.72 -10.28
CA THR A 267 -13.99 12.43 -10.03
C THR A 267 -13.81 13.93 -10.19
N THR A 268 -14.88 14.65 -10.49
CA THR A 268 -14.93 16.12 -10.36
C THR A 268 -15.31 16.54 -8.93
N PRO A 269 -15.07 17.79 -8.50
CA PRO A 269 -15.52 18.28 -7.20
C PRO A 269 -17.03 18.11 -6.96
N GLU A 270 -17.83 18.33 -7.99
CA GLU A 270 -19.29 18.14 -7.95
C GLU A 270 -19.66 16.68 -7.77
N GLN A 271 -18.97 15.76 -8.47
CA GLN A 271 -19.19 14.32 -8.34
C GLN A 271 -18.78 13.80 -6.96
N MET A 272 -17.64 14.26 -6.44
CA MET A 272 -17.17 13.90 -5.10
C MET A 272 -18.15 14.40 -4.02
N LYS A 273 -18.58 15.67 -4.11
CA LYS A 273 -19.60 16.23 -3.20
C LYS A 273 -20.94 15.49 -3.34
N MET A 274 -21.35 15.15 -4.56
CA MET A 274 -22.54 14.37 -4.82
C MET A 274 -22.47 13.02 -4.11
N PHE A 275 -21.34 12.31 -4.23
CA PHE A 275 -21.12 11.00 -3.62
C PHE A 275 -21.11 11.06 -2.09
N LEU A 276 -20.28 11.92 -1.49
CA LEU A 276 -20.13 12.02 -0.03
C LEU A 276 -21.46 12.37 0.66
N THR A 277 -22.33 13.13 0.00
CA THR A 277 -23.68 13.47 0.50
C THR A 277 -24.74 12.39 0.29
N ARG A 278 -24.39 11.21 -0.24
CA ARG A 278 -25.29 10.05 -0.34
C ARG A 278 -25.22 9.11 0.85
N LEU A 279 -24.22 9.26 1.73
CA LEU A 279 -24.04 8.38 2.86
C LEU A 279 -25.20 8.56 3.85
N GLY A 280 -25.92 7.47 4.11
CA GLY A 280 -27.03 7.41 5.04
C GLY A 280 -26.66 6.70 6.35
N PHE A 281 -27.66 6.41 7.18
CA PHE A 281 -27.44 5.82 8.50
C PHE A 281 -26.93 4.37 8.42
N GLY A 282 -26.05 4.03 9.37
CA GLY A 282 -25.47 2.70 9.49
C GLY A 282 -24.60 2.30 8.29
N SER A 283 -24.15 3.28 7.51
CA SER A 283 -23.33 3.08 6.32
C SER A 283 -21.93 3.59 6.53
N ARG A 284 -20.99 3.02 5.77
CA ARG A 284 -19.60 3.46 5.73
C ARG A 284 -19.18 3.70 4.29
N ALA A 285 -18.32 4.68 4.07
CA ALA A 285 -17.73 4.99 2.78
C ALA A 285 -16.20 4.92 2.83
N VAL A 286 -15.60 4.22 1.87
CA VAL A 286 -14.16 4.22 1.66
C VAL A 286 -13.85 4.78 0.28
N ILE A 287 -13.03 5.82 0.25
CA ILE A 287 -12.64 6.52 -0.98
C ILE A 287 -11.18 6.19 -1.27
N THR A 288 -10.92 5.50 -2.37
CA THR A 288 -9.58 5.10 -2.80
C THR A 288 -9.16 5.84 -4.05
N GLY A 289 -7.91 6.27 -4.11
CA GLY A 289 -7.39 6.92 -5.31
C GLY A 289 -5.91 7.28 -5.23
N ASP A 290 -5.39 7.77 -6.33
CA ASP A 290 -4.02 8.27 -6.44
C ASP A 290 -4.02 9.66 -7.07
N VAL A 291 -3.68 10.69 -6.29
CA VAL A 291 -3.69 12.09 -6.75
C VAL A 291 -2.68 12.36 -7.86
N THR A 292 -1.70 11.47 -8.10
CA THR A 292 -0.74 11.64 -9.20
C THR A 292 -1.22 11.01 -10.52
N GLN A 293 -2.29 10.22 -10.51
CA GLN A 293 -2.80 9.48 -11.68
C GLN A 293 -4.17 10.01 -12.14
N VAL A 294 -4.25 11.33 -12.38
CA VAL A 294 -5.49 11.98 -12.82
C VAL A 294 -5.66 11.84 -14.34
N ASP A 295 -6.68 11.11 -14.76
CA ASP A 295 -7.07 10.87 -16.16
C ASP A 295 -8.17 11.84 -16.65
N LEU A 296 -8.47 12.89 -15.88
CA LEU A 296 -9.46 13.89 -16.27
C LEU A 296 -8.99 14.74 -17.45
N PRO A 297 -9.91 15.25 -18.28
CA PRO A 297 -9.60 16.22 -19.32
C PRO A 297 -8.80 17.42 -18.79
N ARG A 298 -7.88 17.93 -19.61
CA ARG A 298 -7.01 19.07 -19.25
C ARG A 298 -7.84 20.27 -18.78
N GLY A 299 -7.44 20.84 -17.64
CA GLY A 299 -8.09 21.99 -17.03
C GLY A 299 -9.19 21.64 -16.01
N GLN A 300 -9.58 20.37 -15.90
CA GLN A 300 -10.54 19.94 -14.89
C GLN A 300 -9.82 19.62 -13.57
N GLN A 301 -10.33 20.18 -12.46
CA GLN A 301 -9.82 19.89 -11.13
C GLN A 301 -10.28 18.49 -10.67
N SER A 302 -9.38 17.74 -10.03
CA SER A 302 -9.75 16.47 -9.38
C SER A 302 -10.57 16.73 -8.12
N GLY A 303 -11.71 16.03 -8.03
CA GLY A 303 -12.61 16.03 -6.88
C GLY A 303 -11.98 15.42 -5.63
N LEU A 304 -11.11 14.41 -5.79
CA LEU A 304 -10.33 13.84 -4.69
C LEU A 304 -9.37 14.86 -4.10
N ALA A 305 -8.54 15.48 -4.95
CA ALA A 305 -7.57 16.48 -4.49
C ALA A 305 -8.27 17.69 -3.84
N HIS A 306 -9.43 18.09 -4.36
CA HIS A 306 -10.25 19.13 -3.77
C HIS A 306 -10.84 18.71 -2.41
N ALA A 307 -11.43 17.52 -2.31
CA ALA A 307 -12.03 17.02 -1.08
C ALA A 307 -11.02 16.87 0.06
N LEU A 308 -9.80 16.41 -0.23
CA LEU A 308 -8.73 16.32 0.77
C LEU A 308 -8.40 17.66 1.42
N ARG A 309 -8.54 18.78 0.69
CA ARG A 309 -8.35 20.14 1.24
C ARG A 309 -9.57 20.62 2.02
N VAL A 310 -10.76 20.37 1.48
CA VAL A 310 -12.01 20.83 2.09
C VAL A 310 -12.33 20.10 3.40
N LEU A 311 -11.97 18.82 3.48
CA LEU A 311 -12.32 17.93 4.59
C LEU A 311 -11.20 17.75 5.61
N GLU A 312 -10.10 18.50 5.48
CA GLU A 312 -8.91 18.37 6.34
C GLU A 312 -9.23 18.55 7.84
N ASN A 313 -10.18 19.42 8.17
CA ASN A 313 -10.56 19.73 9.55
C ASN A 313 -11.78 18.95 10.07
N VAL A 314 -12.25 17.93 9.34
CA VAL A 314 -13.40 17.10 9.78
C VAL A 314 -12.86 15.88 10.51
N HIS A 315 -12.93 15.89 11.85
CA HIS A 315 -12.29 14.89 12.71
C HIS A 315 -12.82 13.46 12.54
N GLU A 316 -14.07 13.30 12.08
CA GLU A 316 -14.71 12.01 11.83
C GLU A 316 -14.25 11.36 10.52
N ILE A 317 -13.57 12.12 9.65
CA ILE A 317 -13.05 11.65 8.37
C ILE A 317 -11.56 11.36 8.51
N HIS A 318 -11.17 10.12 8.25
CA HIS A 318 -9.78 9.72 8.35
C HIS A 318 -9.12 9.61 6.98
N ILE A 319 -7.92 10.16 6.86
CA ILE A 319 -7.12 10.13 5.64
C ILE A 319 -5.86 9.32 5.90
N THR A 320 -5.73 8.17 5.23
CA THR A 320 -4.50 7.38 5.23
C THR A 320 -3.74 7.62 3.92
N ARG A 321 -2.51 8.09 4.03
CA ARG A 321 -1.61 8.32 2.89
C ARG A 321 -0.61 7.16 2.80
N PHE A 322 -0.62 6.49 1.66
CA PHE A 322 0.31 5.44 1.29
C PHE A 322 1.44 6.03 0.45
N HIS A 323 2.61 5.42 0.57
CA HIS A 323 3.82 5.80 -0.15
C HIS A 323 4.33 4.63 -1.00
N SER A 324 5.33 4.87 -1.85
CA SER A 324 5.92 3.82 -2.70
C SER A 324 6.49 2.65 -1.90
N ARG A 325 6.94 2.88 -0.65
CA ARG A 325 7.38 1.82 0.27
C ARG A 325 6.27 0.87 0.75
N ASP A 326 5.01 1.29 0.65
CA ASP A 326 3.85 0.47 1.01
C ASP A 326 3.41 -0.46 -0.14
N VAL A 327 4.07 -0.36 -1.30
CA VAL A 327 3.76 -1.16 -2.48
C VAL A 327 4.23 -2.59 -2.27
N VAL A 328 3.28 -3.52 -2.23
CA VAL A 328 3.56 -4.94 -2.07
C VAL A 328 3.49 -5.59 -3.45
N ARG A 329 4.66 -5.79 -4.06
CA ARG A 329 4.78 -6.46 -5.36
C ARG A 329 5.75 -7.63 -5.26
N HIS A 330 5.57 -8.60 -6.13
CA HIS A 330 6.53 -9.68 -6.28
C HIS A 330 7.92 -9.12 -6.67
N GLN A 331 9.01 -9.71 -6.14
CA GLN A 331 10.37 -9.17 -6.31
C GLN A 331 10.76 -8.94 -7.77
N LEU A 332 10.36 -9.84 -8.67
CA LEU A 332 10.62 -9.68 -10.10
C LEU A 332 9.90 -8.43 -10.66
N VAL A 333 8.65 -8.21 -10.27
CA VAL A 333 7.87 -7.05 -10.71
C VAL A 333 8.50 -5.76 -10.18
N GLN A 334 8.97 -5.76 -8.92
CA GLN A 334 9.69 -4.62 -8.36
C GLN A 334 10.95 -4.31 -9.17
N ARG A 335 11.79 -5.31 -9.47
CA ARG A 335 12.98 -5.12 -10.31
C ARG A 335 12.67 -4.62 -11.73
N ILE A 336 11.56 -5.06 -12.31
CA ILE A 336 11.10 -4.56 -13.62
C ILE A 336 10.72 -3.08 -13.50
N VAL A 337 9.95 -2.71 -12.49
CA VAL A 337 9.55 -1.30 -12.26
C VAL A 337 10.79 -0.42 -12.07
N GLU A 338 11.72 -0.82 -11.21
CA GLU A 338 12.98 -0.09 -10.97
C GLU A 338 13.80 0.08 -12.26
N ALA A 339 13.83 -0.92 -13.14
CA ALA A 339 14.54 -0.84 -14.42
C ALA A 339 13.89 0.17 -15.38
N TYR A 340 12.56 0.22 -15.45
CA TYR A 340 11.84 1.20 -16.27
C TYR A 340 11.93 2.61 -15.69
N GLU A 341 11.79 2.79 -14.37
CA GLU A 341 11.95 4.08 -13.71
C GLU A 341 13.35 4.66 -13.91
N GLY A 342 14.39 3.82 -13.85
CA GLY A 342 15.76 4.21 -14.15
C GLY A 342 15.93 4.64 -15.61
N TRP A 343 15.29 3.94 -16.56
CA TRP A 343 15.33 4.31 -17.97
C TRP A 343 14.60 5.64 -18.24
N ASP A 344 13.38 5.80 -17.72
CA ASP A 344 12.57 7.02 -17.90
C ASP A 344 13.26 8.25 -17.29
N SER A 345 13.86 8.10 -16.11
CA SER A 345 14.62 9.18 -15.46
C SER A 345 15.82 9.60 -16.31
N GLU A 346 16.53 8.65 -16.90
CA GLU A 346 17.65 8.94 -17.79
C GLU A 346 17.19 9.63 -19.07
N GLN A 347 16.08 9.19 -19.68
CA GLN A 347 15.50 9.86 -20.85
C GLN A 347 15.06 11.28 -20.54
N GLN A 348 14.44 11.51 -19.38
CA GLN A 348 14.06 12.85 -18.94
C GLN A 348 15.29 13.75 -18.77
N ARG A 349 16.36 13.24 -18.14
CA ARG A 349 17.63 13.97 -17.97
C ARG A 349 18.24 14.37 -19.32
N LEU A 350 18.39 13.40 -20.24
CA LEU A 350 18.91 13.66 -21.59
C LEU A 350 18.04 14.67 -22.36
N SER A 351 16.71 14.58 -22.23
CA SER A 351 15.79 15.52 -22.87
C SER A 351 15.90 16.94 -22.28
N ALA A 352 16.11 17.06 -20.97
CA ALA A 352 16.29 18.33 -20.28
C ALA A 352 17.62 18.99 -20.66
N GLU A 353 18.70 18.21 -20.73
CA GLU A 353 20.01 18.65 -21.20
C GLU A 353 19.95 19.15 -22.65
N ALA A 354 19.31 18.39 -23.55
CA ALA A 354 19.13 18.80 -24.94
C ALA A 354 18.28 20.09 -25.08
N ARG A 355 17.26 20.27 -24.22
CA ARG A 355 16.47 21.52 -24.17
C ARG A 355 17.30 22.70 -23.65
N ALA A 356 18.10 22.49 -22.62
CA ALA A 356 18.98 23.53 -22.08
C ALA A 356 20.04 23.95 -23.10
N GLU A 357 20.64 23.00 -23.83
CA GLU A 357 21.63 23.29 -24.88
C GLU A 357 21.00 24.08 -26.05
N ARG A 358 19.78 23.71 -26.48
CA ARG A 358 19.04 24.48 -27.49
C ARG A 358 18.73 25.90 -27.04
N LYS A 359 18.31 26.08 -25.78
CA LYS A 359 18.02 27.40 -25.22
C LYS A 359 19.27 28.26 -25.15
N ALA A 360 20.40 27.71 -24.69
CA ALA A 360 21.69 28.41 -24.64
C ALA A 360 22.18 28.84 -26.03
N LYS A 361 22.07 27.96 -27.04
CA LYS A 361 22.39 28.30 -28.44
C LYS A 361 21.52 29.43 -28.99
N GLN A 362 20.22 29.42 -28.65
CA GLN A 362 19.29 30.46 -29.09
C GLN A 362 19.58 31.81 -28.42
N GLU A 363 19.88 31.82 -27.11
CA GLU A 363 20.26 33.02 -26.37
C GLU A 363 21.58 33.61 -26.89
N ALA A 364 22.58 32.77 -27.20
CA ALA A 364 23.83 33.21 -27.80
C ALA A 364 23.62 33.84 -29.18
N LEU A 365 22.75 33.26 -30.03
CA LEU A 365 22.42 33.81 -31.34
C LEU A 365 21.69 35.17 -31.24
N ILE A 366 20.82 35.32 -30.24
CA ILE A 366 20.12 36.59 -29.99
C ILE A 366 21.12 37.65 -29.52
N ALA A 367 22.03 37.31 -28.61
CA ALA A 367 23.08 38.21 -28.14
C ALA A 367 24.00 38.66 -29.30
N GLU A 368 24.46 37.73 -30.13
CA GLU A 368 25.32 38.03 -31.28
C GLU A 368 24.60 38.94 -32.31
N ASN A 369 23.31 38.72 -32.55
CA ASN A 369 22.52 39.57 -33.45
C ASN A 369 22.31 40.99 -32.88
N ASN A 370 22.12 41.12 -31.56
CA ASN A 370 21.99 42.41 -30.91
C ASN A 370 23.31 43.20 -30.96
N GLU A 371 24.45 42.56 -30.68
CA GLU A 371 25.77 43.19 -30.79
C GLU A 371 26.07 43.67 -32.22
N LYS A 372 25.68 42.88 -33.23
CA LYS A 372 25.83 43.28 -34.64
C LYS A 372 24.91 44.44 -35.03
N ALA A 373 23.71 44.52 -34.46
CA ALA A 373 22.79 45.63 -34.69
C ALA A 373 23.30 46.93 -34.04
N ASP A 374 23.85 46.85 -32.83
CA ASP A 374 24.42 47.99 -32.12
C ASP A 374 25.68 48.54 -32.80
N ALA A 375 26.47 47.68 -33.47
CA ALA A 375 27.66 48.10 -34.22
C ALA A 375 27.35 48.76 -35.59
N GLN A 376 26.09 48.71 -36.06
CA GLN A 376 25.65 49.31 -37.33
C GLN A 376 25.00 50.68 -37.18
N HIS A 377 24.80 51.15 -35.94
CA HIS A 377 24.33 52.48 -35.58
C HIS A 377 25.47 53.30 -34.97
#